data_AF-A0A967PAW0-F1
#
_entry.id   AF-A0A967PAW0-F1
#
_cell.length_a   1.000
_cell.length_b   1.000
_cell.length_c   1.000
_cell.angle_alpha   90.00
_cell.angle_beta   90.00
_cell.angle_gamma   90.00
#
_symmetry.space_group_name_H-M   'P 1'
#
loop_
_entity.id
_entity.type
_entity.pdbx_description
1 polymer ?
#
loop_
_entity_poly.entity_id
_entity_poly.type
_entity_poly.pdbx_seq_one_letter_code
_entity_poly.pdbx_strand_id
1 'polypeptide(L)' 'EIIPGVSSFYSVPEYAGIPPTHRDVSSTLAVITGHEDPAKSRSAIPWSSLAKISTVIFLMGIRNLSEIV' A
#
# COMPACT_ATOMS: atom_id res chain seq x y z
N GLU A 1 27.26 4.33 5.39
CA GLU A 1 26.28 5.08 6.21
C GLU A 1 24.91 4.98 5.55
N ILE A 2 23.82 4.92 6.31
CA ILE A 2 22.44 4.88 5.78
C ILE A 2 21.75 6.16 6.25
N ILE A 3 21.21 6.95 5.32
CA ILE A 3 20.41 8.14 5.63
C ILE A 3 18.96 7.84 5.21
N PRO A 4 18.02 7.68 6.16
CA PRO A 4 16.61 7.46 5.84
C PRO A 4 15.99 8.65 5.11
N GLY A 5 15.10 8.37 4.17
CA GLY A 5 14.29 9.36 3.45
C GLY A 5 12.81 9.30 3.82
N VAL A 6 12.07 10.33 3.45
CA VAL A 6 10.60 10.34 3.56
C VAL A 6 10.02 9.53 2.40
N SER A 7 9.30 8.45 2.72
CA SER A 7 8.74 7.56 1.69
C SER A 7 7.43 8.10 1.11
N SER A 8 7.19 7.79 -0.17
CA SER A 8 6.00 8.22 -0.90
C SER A 8 4.71 7.66 -0.33
N PHE A 9 4.72 6.50 0.32
CA PHE A 9 3.52 5.94 0.95
C PHE A 9 2.96 6.85 2.05
N TYR A 10 3.80 7.72 2.62
CA TYR A 10 3.39 8.64 3.68
C TYR A 10 3.27 10.07 3.16
N SER A 11 4.26 10.58 2.42
CA SER A 11 4.28 11.99 2.00
C SER A 11 3.22 12.34 0.95
N VAL A 12 2.96 11.47 -0.02
CA VAL A 12 2.01 11.75 -1.10
C VAL A 12 0.57 11.89 -0.60
N PRO A 13 0.01 10.94 0.19
CA PRO A 13 -1.37 11.08 0.67
C PRO A 13 -1.49 12.27 1.64
N GLU A 14 -0.51 12.53 2.50
CA GLU A 14 -0.50 13.72 3.37
C GLU A 14 -0.51 15.02 2.55
N TYR A 15 0.28 15.10 1.48
CA TYR A 15 0.28 16.26 0.58
C TYR A 15 -1.06 16.44 -0.16
N ALA A 16 -1.81 15.34 -0.34
CA ALA A 16 -3.17 15.35 -0.89
C ALA A 16 -4.26 15.60 0.18
N GLY A 17 -3.89 15.82 1.45
CA GLY A 17 -4.84 16.00 2.56
C GLY A 17 -5.50 14.70 3.04
N ILE A 18 -4.89 13.55 2.77
CA ILE A 18 -5.37 12.22 3.14
C ILE A 18 -4.38 11.64 4.17
N PRO A 19 -4.70 11.67 5.47
CA PRO A 19 -3.80 11.08 6.46
C PRO A 19 -3.83 9.54 6.35
N PRO A 20 -2.67 8.85 6.29
CA PRO A 20 -2.63 7.38 6.19
C PRO A 20 -3.28 6.66 7.37
N THR A 21 -3.34 7.30 8.53
CA THR A 21 -4.05 6.81 9.73
C THR A 21 -4.87 7.94 10.34
N HIS A 22 -6.01 7.60 10.92
CA HIS A 22 -6.85 8.55 11.65
C HIS A 22 -7.59 7.82 12.76
N ARG A 23 -7.54 8.34 13.98
CA ARG A 23 -8.03 7.63 15.18
C ARG A 23 -9.49 7.17 15.11
N ASP A 24 -10.33 7.93 14.42
CA ASP A 24 -11.77 7.64 14.28
C ASP A 24 -12.12 6.86 13.00
N VAL A 25 -11.17 6.68 12.08
CA VAL A 25 -11.44 6.11 10.74
C VAL A 25 -10.58 4.88 10.44
N SER A 26 -9.28 4.98 10.69
CA SER A 26 -8.31 3.95 10.34
C SER A 26 -7.17 3.91 11.35
N SER A 27 -7.18 2.89 12.21
CA SER A 27 -6.10 2.59 13.15
C SER A 27 -5.05 1.65 12.56
N THR A 28 -5.19 1.26 11.29
CA THR A 28 -4.35 0.25 10.64
C THR A 28 -3.91 0.72 9.24
N LEU A 29 -2.63 0.53 8.95
CA LEU A 29 -2.02 0.87 7.66
C LEU A 29 -1.25 -0.33 7.13
N ALA A 30 -1.52 -0.71 5.88
CA ALA A 30 -0.73 -1.68 5.13
C ALA A 30 -0.07 -1.02 3.92
N VAL A 31 1.23 -1.28 3.74
CA VAL A 31 2.01 -0.83 2.57
C VAL A 31 2.53 -2.06 1.84
N ILE A 32 2.24 -2.15 0.55
CA ILE A 32 2.46 -3.35 -0.26
C ILE A 32 2.86 -2.98 -1.68
N THR A 33 3.62 -3.85 -2.35
CA THR A 33 3.88 -3.71 -3.78
C THR A 33 2.67 -4.23 -4.57
N GLY A 34 2.19 -3.42 -5.52
CA GLY A 34 1.25 -3.86 -6.55
C GLY A 34 1.94 -4.46 -7.77
N HIS A 35 3.28 -4.53 -7.77
CA HIS A 35 4.08 -5.13 -8.83
C HIS A 35 4.84 -6.34 -8.26
N GLU A 36 4.24 -7.52 -8.39
CA GLU A 36 4.93 -8.78 -8.14
C GLU A 36 5.63 -9.28 -9.40
N ASP A 37 6.59 -10.19 -9.23
CA ASP A 37 7.27 -10.84 -10.34
C ASP A 37 6.24 -11.52 -11.29
N PRO A 38 6.17 -11.11 -12.57
CA PRO A 38 5.23 -11.68 -13.55
C PRO A 38 5.42 -13.18 -13.80
N ALA A 39 6.57 -13.75 -13.46
CA ALA A 39 6.83 -15.19 -13.59
C ALA A 39 6.17 -16.01 -12.47
N LYS A 40 5.64 -15.38 -11.42
CA LYS A 40 4.94 -16.09 -10.35
C LYS A 40 3.60 -16.64 -10.85
N SER A 41 3.37 -17.92 -10.57
CA SER A 41 2.09 -18.59 -10.87
C SER A 41 0.94 -18.16 -9.95
N ARG A 42 1.26 -17.57 -8.79
CA ARG A 42 0.30 -17.00 -7.84
C ARG A 42 0.85 -15.76 -7.16
N SER A 43 -0.04 -14.82 -6.90
CA SER A 43 0.26 -13.66 -6.07
C SER A 43 0.60 -14.11 -4.64
N ALA A 44 1.64 -13.52 -4.05
CA ALA A 44 1.97 -13.71 -2.64
C ALA A 44 1.27 -12.68 -1.74
N ILE A 45 0.48 -11.78 -2.32
CA ILE A 45 -0.28 -10.78 -1.60
C ILE A 45 -1.37 -11.48 -0.76
N PRO A 46 -1.42 -11.26 0.57
CA PRO A 46 -2.40 -11.89 1.44
C PRO A 46 -3.74 -11.13 1.38
N TRP A 47 -4.44 -11.24 0.25
CA TRP A 47 -5.69 -10.50 -0.04
C TRP A 47 -6.73 -10.57 1.08
N SER A 48 -6.93 -11.75 1.67
CA SER A 48 -7.88 -11.96 2.76
C SER A 48 -7.51 -11.23 4.06
N SER A 49 -6.23 -10.98 4.29
CA SER A 49 -5.75 -10.17 5.42
C SER A 49 -5.87 -8.68 5.12
N LEU A 50 -5.55 -8.26 3.90
CA LEU A 50 -5.65 -6.86 3.47
C LEU A 50 -7.08 -6.34 3.48
N ALA A 51 -8.06 -7.17 3.14
CA ALA A 51 -9.48 -6.83 3.20
C ALA A 51 -9.96 -6.44 4.62
N LYS A 52 -9.17 -6.73 5.66
CA LYS A 52 -9.45 -6.39 7.05
C LYS A 52 -8.73 -5.12 7.53
N ILE A 53 -7.86 -4.55 6.71
CA ILE A 53 -7.09 -3.34 7.03
C ILE A 53 -7.84 -2.13 6.48
N SER A 54 -7.88 -1.06 7.27
CA SER A 54 -8.66 0.13 6.95
C SER A 54 -7.98 1.00 5.89
N THR A 55 -6.68 1.29 6.03
CA THR A 55 -5.91 2.00 4.98
C THR A 55 -4.92 1.06 4.32
N VAL A 56 -5.02 0.93 2.99
CA VAL A 56 -4.10 0.11 2.19
C VAL A 56 -3.47 0.98 1.11
N ILE A 57 -2.14 0.97 1.04
CA ILE A 57 -1.36 1.73 0.06
C ILE A 57 -0.56 0.76 -0.82
N PHE A 58 -0.87 0.77 -2.12
CA PHE A 58 -0.16 0.01 -3.14
C PHE A 58 0.94 0.87 -3.78
N LEU A 59 2.20 0.51 -3.55
CA LEU A 59 3.33 1.05 -4.28
C LEU A 59 3.48 0.33 -5.62
N MET A 60 3.83 1.07 -6.68
CA MET A 60 4.09 0.50 -8.02
C MET A 60 2.89 -0.26 -8.64
N GLY A 61 1.65 -0.03 -8.19
CA GLY A 61 0.48 -0.79 -8.61
C GLY A 61 -0.23 -0.34 -9.88
N ILE A 62 0.16 0.80 -10.49
CA ILE A 62 -0.69 1.45 -11.52
C ILE A 62 -0.93 0.57 -12.76
N ARG A 63 0.06 -0.22 -13.18
CA ARG A 63 -0.05 -1.11 -14.34
C ARG A 63 -0.91 -2.34 -14.04
N ASN A 64 -0.95 -2.77 -12.79
CA ASN A 64 -1.65 -3.95 -12.30
C ASN A 64 -2.95 -3.58 -11.59
N LEU A 65 -3.45 -2.35 -11.73
CA LEU A 65 -4.61 -1.86 -10.98
C LEU A 65 -5.86 -2.72 -11.17
N SER A 66 -6.06 -3.28 -12.38
CA SER A 66 -7.17 -4.19 -12.67
C SER A 66 -7.09 -5.54 -11.96
N GLU A 67 -5.90 -5.92 -11.49
CA GLU A 67 -5.65 -7.18 -10.77
C GLU A 67 -5.72 -6.98 -9.24
N ILE A 68 -5.75 -5.72 -8.79
CA ILE A 68 -5.91 -5.35 -7.38
C ILE A 68 -7.41 -5.32 -7.08
N VAL A 69 -7.92 -6.37 -6.42
CA VAL A 69 -9.35 -6.56 -6.08
C VAL A 69 -9.56 -7.02 -4.64
#